data_AF-X1NYG1-F1
#
_entry.id   AF-X1NYG1-F1
#
_cell.length_a   1.000
_cell.length_b   1.000
_cell.length_c   1.000
_cell.angle_alpha   90.00
_cell.angle_beta   90.00
_cell.angle_gamma   90.00
#
_symmetry.space_group_name_H-M   'P 1'
#
loop_
_entity.id
_entity.type
_entity.pdbx_description
1 polymer ?
#
loop_
_entity_poly.entity_id
_entity_poly.type
_entity_poly.pdbx_seq_one_letter_code
_entity_poly.pdbx_strand_id
1 'polypeptide(L)'
;MPILTQTLYVEGVQVGTTWQFRAYCFVEDPAGSGNWRKATAGEVEVELKWLGEWWQIPKVLETKNTDASGNVSFAGSHDSDNYRLTAKHLQSGDEYAVRLECHADGTYDTSLE
;
A
#
# COMPACT_ATOMS: atom_id res chain seq x y z
N MET A 1 -8.81 10.99 -4.55
CA MET A 1 -8.25 11.64 -3.34
C MET A 1 -7.61 10.54 -2.50
N PRO A 2 -6.36 10.68 -2.04
CA PRO A 2 -5.72 9.63 -1.26
C PRO A 2 -6.53 9.39 0.01
N ILE A 3 -6.95 8.15 0.21
CA ILE A 3 -7.59 7.74 1.45
C ILE A 3 -6.50 7.68 2.53
N LEU A 4 -6.60 8.61 3.48
CA LEU A 4 -5.98 8.45 4.79
C LEU A 4 -6.86 7.52 5.62
N THR A 5 -6.47 6.26 5.78
CA THR A 5 -6.64 5.65 7.09
C THR A 5 -5.47 6.09 7.96
N GLN A 6 -5.68 6.22 9.26
CA GLN A 6 -4.65 6.65 10.22
C GLN A 6 -3.41 5.73 10.22
N THR A 7 -3.44 4.61 9.48
CA THR A 7 -2.54 3.47 9.52
C THR A 7 -1.75 3.26 8.23
N LEU A 8 -2.36 3.51 7.06
CA LEU A 8 -1.75 3.26 5.75
C LEU A 8 -2.11 4.37 4.79
N TYR A 9 -1.09 5.10 4.33
CA TYR A 9 -1.22 6.05 3.24
C TYR A 9 -0.56 5.46 1.99
N VAL A 10 -1.30 5.42 0.88
CA VAL A 10 -0.81 4.92 -0.41
C VAL A 10 -0.91 5.99 -1.48
N GLU A 11 0.13 6.08 -2.29
CA GLU A 11 0.22 6.97 -3.43
C GLU A 11 0.56 6.16 -4.69
N GLY A 12 -0.29 6.30 -5.72
CA GLY A 12 -0.03 5.83 -7.07
C GLY A 12 0.43 7.01 -7.94
N VAL A 13 1.54 6.85 -8.64
CA VAL A 13 2.06 7.86 -9.56
C VAL A 13 2.23 7.24 -10.94
N GLN A 14 1.62 7.84 -11.96
CA GLN A 14 1.86 7.45 -13.34
C GLN A 14 3.15 8.12 -13.86
N VAL A 15 4.10 7.31 -14.33
CA VAL A 15 5.36 7.74 -14.95
C VAL A 15 5.36 7.29 -16.41
N GLY A 16 5.02 8.19 -17.32
CA GLY A 16 4.78 7.82 -18.72
C GLY A 16 3.47 7.04 -18.84
N THR A 17 3.53 5.77 -19.25
CA THR A 17 2.35 4.88 -19.37
C THR A 17 2.26 3.84 -18.26
N THR A 18 3.16 3.88 -17.27
CA THR A 18 3.22 2.87 -16.21
C THR A 18 2.98 3.49 -14.85
N TRP A 19 2.43 2.68 -13.95
CA TRP A 19 2.14 3.05 -12.57
C TRP A 19 3.25 2.59 -11.63
N GLN A 20 3.63 3.50 -10.73
CA GLN A 20 4.53 3.25 -9.61
C GLN A 20 3.80 3.51 -8.30
N PHE A 21 4.05 2.66 -7.30
CA PHE A 21 3.35 2.74 -6.01
C PHE A 21 4.31 3.06 -4.88
N ARG A 22 3.86 3.93 -3.97
CA ARG A 22 4.52 4.24 -2.71
C ARG A 22 3.51 4.11 -1.58
N ALA A 23 3.96 3.57 -0.46
CA ALA A 23 3.18 3.47 0.76
C ALA A 23 3.95 4.07 1.94
N TYR A 24 3.21 4.63 2.88
CA TYR A 24 3.70 5.22 4.11
C TYR A 24 2.87 4.62 5.24
N CYS A 25 3.53 3.90 6.14
CA CYS A 25 2.86 3.14 7.19
C CYS A 25 3.02 3.83 8.54
N PHE A 26 1.94 3.80 9.31
CA PHE A 26 1.87 4.36 10.66
C PHE A 26 1.39 3.26 11.61
N VAL A 27 2.00 3.22 12.78
CA VAL A 27 1.73 2.23 13.83
C VAL A 27 1.48 2.95 15.14
N GLU A 28 0.65 2.33 15.98
CA GLU A 28 0.34 2.83 17.30
C GLU A 28 1.42 2.39 18.30
N ASP A 29 1.96 3.34 19.08
CA ASP A 29 3.05 3.09 20.03
C ASP A 29 2.82 3.75 21.40
N PRO A 30 2.61 2.95 22.47
CA PRO A 30 2.41 1.49 22.46
C PRO A 30 1.04 1.10 21.89
N ALA A 31 0.86 -0.15 21.47
CA ALA A 31 -0.41 -0.64 20.94
C ALA A 31 -1.58 -0.39 21.90
N GLY A 32 -2.68 0.17 21.39
CA GLY A 32 -3.87 0.58 22.16
C GLY A 32 -3.75 1.91 22.93
N SER A 33 -2.70 2.73 22.69
CA SER A 33 -2.48 3.99 23.40
C SER A 33 -3.15 5.24 22.79
N GLY A 34 -3.63 5.16 21.57
CA GLY A 34 -4.06 6.26 20.71
C GLY A 34 -2.93 7.05 20.07
N ASN A 35 -1.66 6.74 20.37
CA ASN A 35 -0.50 7.49 19.88
C ASN A 35 0.05 6.86 18.60
N TRP A 36 -0.15 7.54 17.47
CA TRP A 36 0.33 7.09 16.17
C TRP A 36 1.71 7.67 15.86
N ARG A 37 2.64 6.81 15.45
CA ARG A 37 3.93 7.21 14.89
C ARG A 37 4.15 6.55 13.54
N LYS A 38 5.12 7.05 12.78
CA LYS A 38 5.57 6.33 11.58
C LYS A 38 6.14 4.98 11.97
N ALA A 39 5.89 3.98 11.14
CA ALA A 39 6.56 2.69 11.23
C ALA A 39 8.08 2.90 11.13
N THR A 40 8.83 2.09 11.85
CA THR A 40 10.29 2.03 11.76
C THR A 40 10.73 0.88 10.86
N ALA A 41 12.03 0.81 10.55
CA ALA A 41 12.56 -0.17 9.62
C ALA A 41 12.19 -1.61 10.02
N GLY A 42 11.52 -2.33 9.12
CA GLY A 42 11.17 -3.73 9.34
C GLY A 42 9.93 -3.97 10.22
N GLU A 43 9.22 -2.92 10.64
CA GLU A 43 8.10 -3.05 11.58
C GLU A 43 6.79 -3.45 10.89
N VAL A 44 6.59 -2.92 9.68
CA VAL A 44 5.42 -3.21 8.82
C VAL A 44 5.88 -3.85 7.52
N GLU A 45 5.23 -4.95 7.16
CA GLU A 45 5.33 -5.63 5.87
C GLU A 45 4.20 -5.14 4.95
N VAL A 46 4.53 -4.70 3.75
CA VAL A 46 3.58 -4.24 2.75
C VAL A 46 3.64 -5.15 1.52
N GLU A 47 2.51 -5.79 1.23
CA GLU A 47 2.30 -6.63 0.05
C GLU A 47 1.57 -5.83 -1.04
N LEU A 48 2.15 -5.77 -2.23
CA LEU A 48 1.49 -5.31 -3.45
C LEU A 48 0.98 -6.52 -4.24
N LYS A 49 -0.33 -6.58 -4.43
CA LYS A 49 -1.02 -7.61 -5.19
C LYS A 49 -1.75 -7.00 -6.39
N TRP A 50 -1.61 -7.63 -7.55
CA TRP A 50 -2.43 -7.33 -8.72
C TRP A 50 -3.70 -8.17 -8.62
N LEU A 51 -4.86 -7.50 -8.71
CA LEU A 51 -6.17 -8.16 -8.69
C LEU A 51 -6.60 -8.56 -10.10
N GLY A 52 -6.31 -7.72 -11.09
CA GLY A 52 -6.80 -7.90 -12.45
C GLY A 52 -8.32 -7.83 -12.53
N GLU A 53 -8.86 -8.40 -13.59
CA GLU A 53 -10.29 -8.54 -13.80
C GLU A 53 -10.91 -9.62 -12.90
N TRP A 54 -12.22 -9.58 -12.69
CA TRP A 54 -12.95 -10.49 -11.80
C TRP A 54 -12.79 -12.00 -12.11
N TRP A 55 -12.40 -12.35 -13.34
CA TRP A 55 -12.15 -13.71 -13.80
C TRP A 55 -10.67 -14.14 -13.71
N GLN A 56 -9.78 -13.20 -13.41
CA GLN A 56 -8.35 -13.46 -13.29
C GLN A 56 -7.99 -13.86 -11.86
N ILE A 57 -6.91 -14.61 -11.72
CA ILE A 57 -6.41 -15.01 -10.41
C ILE A 57 -5.46 -13.90 -9.92
N PRO A 58 -5.74 -13.28 -8.76
CA PRO A 58 -4.84 -12.27 -8.21
C PRO A 58 -3.45 -12.84 -7.95
N LYS A 59 -2.42 -12.04 -8.19
CA LYS A 59 -1.03 -12.44 -7.97
C LYS A 59 -0.29 -11.41 -7.13
N VAL A 60 0.51 -11.89 -6.17
CA VAL A 60 1.44 -11.03 -5.43
C VAL A 60 2.55 -10.61 -6.37
N LEU A 61 2.76 -9.31 -6.49
CA LEU A 61 3.79 -8.73 -7.33
C LEU A 61 5.08 -8.54 -6.54
N GLU A 62 4.97 -7.95 -5.35
CA GLU A 62 6.12 -7.61 -4.52
C GLU A 62 5.69 -7.49 -3.06
N THR A 63 6.53 -7.98 -2.15
CA THR A 63 6.35 -7.81 -0.70
C THR A 63 7.60 -7.16 -0.15
N LYS A 64 7.43 -6.06 0.58
CA LYS A 64 8.54 -5.26 1.11
C LYS A 64 8.26 -4.79 2.52
N ASN A 65 9.31 -4.71 3.31
CA ASN A 65 9.23 -4.09 4.63
C ASN A 65 9.48 -2.59 4.54
N THR A 66 8.92 -1.88 5.52
CA THR A 66 9.16 -0.45 5.76
C THR A 66 10.64 -0.14 5.95
N ASP A 67 11.08 0.99 5.39
CA ASP A 67 12.42 1.55 5.60
C ASP A 67 12.53 2.30 6.94
N ALA A 68 13.70 2.86 7.25
CA ALA A 68 13.93 3.61 8.49
C ALA A 68 13.07 4.88 8.65
N SER A 69 12.38 5.31 7.59
CA SER A 69 11.47 6.44 7.56
C SER A 69 10.00 6.02 7.50
N GLY A 70 9.70 4.71 7.56
CA GLY A 70 8.34 4.16 7.48
C GLY A 70 7.77 4.16 6.07
N ASN A 71 8.62 4.28 5.05
CA ASN A 71 8.20 4.29 3.66
C ASN A 71 8.40 2.91 3.03
N VAL A 72 7.60 2.61 2.02
CA VAL A 72 7.77 1.50 1.10
C VAL A 72 7.61 2.01 -0.32
N SER A 73 8.61 1.76 -1.17
CA SER A 73 8.54 2.07 -2.59
C SER A 73 8.64 0.79 -3.41
N PHE A 74 7.64 0.56 -4.26
CA PHE A 74 7.64 -0.52 -5.23
C PHE A 74 8.36 -0.01 -6.48
N ALA A 75 9.39 -0.74 -6.92
CA ALA A 75 10.20 -0.34 -8.06
C ALA A 75 9.59 -0.82 -9.40
N GLY A 76 8.52 -1.63 -9.31
CA GLY A 76 7.78 -2.14 -10.45
C GLY A 76 7.11 -1.03 -11.26
N SER A 77 7.05 -1.25 -12.56
CA SER A 77 6.19 -0.50 -13.48
C SER A 77 4.97 -1.36 -13.79
N HIS A 78 3.79 -0.84 -13.53
CA HIS A 78 2.54 -1.58 -13.60
C HIS A 78 1.59 -0.97 -14.64
N ASP A 79 0.73 -1.81 -15.21
CA ASP A 79 -0.28 -1.35 -16.17
C ASP A 79 -1.43 -0.62 -15.44
N SER A 80 -2.30 0.06 -16.19
CA SER A 80 -3.55 0.59 -15.65
C SER A 80 -4.51 -0.56 -15.36
N ASP A 81 -4.65 -0.94 -14.09
CA ASP A 81 -5.48 -2.04 -13.62
C ASP A 81 -5.79 -1.90 -12.11
N ASN A 82 -6.36 -2.94 -11.52
CA ASN A 82 -6.73 -3.06 -10.12
C ASN A 82 -5.59 -3.67 -9.30
N TYR A 83 -5.22 -2.98 -8.24
CA TYR A 83 -4.18 -3.37 -7.30
C TYR A 83 -4.70 -3.34 -5.87
N ARG A 84 -4.05 -4.11 -4.99
CA ARG A 84 -4.29 -4.11 -3.55
C ARG A 84 -2.95 -3.98 -2.85
N LEU A 85 -2.83 -3.00 -1.97
CA LEU A 85 -1.73 -2.91 -1.00
C LEU A 85 -2.23 -3.33 0.36
N THR A 86 -1.59 -4.34 0.93
CA THR A 86 -1.87 -4.81 2.28
C THR A 86 -0.67 -4.50 3.17
N ALA A 87 -0.86 -3.67 4.19
CA ALA A 87 0.15 -3.39 5.21
C ALA A 87 -0.17 -4.18 6.48
N LYS A 88 0.79 -4.96 6.94
CA LYS A 88 0.69 -5.81 8.12
C LYS A 88 1.75 -5.42 9.15
N HIS A 89 1.31 -5.02 10.33
CA HIS A 89 2.20 -4.78 11.46
C HIS A 89 2.69 -6.11 12.04
N LEU A 90 4.00 -6.35 12.03
CA LEU A 90 4.56 -7.66 12.39
C LEU A 90 4.45 -7.96 13.90
N GLN A 91 4.40 -6.92 14.74
CA GLN A 91 4.35 -7.09 16.19
C GLN A 91 2.92 -7.29 16.72
N SER A 92 1.96 -6.45 16.29
CA SER A 92 0.56 -6.59 16.73
C SER A 92 -0.24 -7.57 15.89
N GLY A 93 0.17 -7.80 14.64
CA GLY A 93 -0.58 -8.59 13.66
C GLY A 93 -1.70 -7.82 12.96
N ASP A 94 -1.85 -6.52 13.23
CA ASP A 94 -2.86 -5.68 12.58
C ASP A 94 -2.61 -5.58 11.09
N GLU A 95 -3.68 -5.68 10.30
CA GLU A 95 -3.64 -5.65 8.85
C GLU A 95 -4.56 -4.56 8.32
N TYR A 96 -4.07 -3.80 7.34
CA TYR A 96 -4.80 -2.75 6.65
C TYR A 96 -4.63 -2.93 5.15
N ALA A 97 -5.75 -2.98 4.42
CA ALA A 97 -5.73 -3.11 2.98
C ALA A 97 -6.34 -1.88 2.30
N VAL A 98 -5.68 -1.44 1.24
CA VAL A 98 -6.16 -0.39 0.34
C VAL A 98 -6.19 -0.96 -1.06
N ARG A 99 -7.34 -0.86 -1.72
CA ARG A 99 -7.49 -1.13 -3.14
C ARG A 99 -7.22 0.13 -3.94
N LEU A 100 -6.52 -0.02 -5.07
CA LEU A 100 -6.24 1.04 -6.03
C LEU A 100 -6.76 0.63 -7.41
N GLU A 101 -7.54 1.49 -8.02
CA GLU A 101 -8.05 1.32 -9.38
C GLU A 101 -7.35 2.35 -10.26
N CYS A 102 -6.36 1.91 -11.03
CA CYS A 102 -5.49 2.79 -11.82
C CYS A 102 -6.01 2.93 -13.24
N HIS A 103 -6.29 4.16 -13.66
CA HIS A 103 -6.89 4.44 -14.98
C HIS A 103 -5.82 4.80 -16.01
N ALA A 104 -6.16 4.72 -17.29
CA ALA A 104 -5.23 5.06 -18.37
C ALA A 104 -4.99 6.58 -18.51
N ASP A 105 -5.88 7.41 -17.95
CA ASP A 105 -5.83 8.87 -17.99
C ASP A 105 -4.92 9.48 -16.90
N GLY A 106 -4.23 8.64 -16.13
CA GLY A 106 -3.34 9.05 -15.04
C GLY A 106 -4.04 9.39 -13.74
N THR A 107 -5.34 9.12 -13.65
CA THR A 107 -6.07 9.16 -12.39
C THR A 107 -6.13 7.78 -11.75
N TYR A 108 -6.33 7.73 -10.44
CA TYR A 108 -6.58 6.48 -9.73
C TYR A 108 -7.60 6.71 -8.61
N ASP A 109 -8.43 5.72 -8.38
CA ASP A 109 -9.32 5.65 -7.23
C ASP A 109 -8.70 4.78 -6.15
N THR A 110 -9.05 5.09 -4.90
CA THR A 110 -8.64 4.30 -3.75
C THR A 110 -9.87 3.93 -2.92
N SER A 111 -9.90 2.72 -2.38
CA SER A 111 -10.92 2.26 -1.44
C SER A 111 -10.30 1.42 -0.32
N LEU A 112 -10.91 1.47 0.87
CA LEU A 112 -10.50 0.64 2.02
C LEU A 112 -11.18 -0.71 1.95
N GLU A 113 -10.46 -1.75 2.33
CA GLU A 113 -10.97 -3.13 2.45
C GLU A 113 -10.82 -3.67 3.87
#